data_AF-A0A1R1YB46-F1
#
_entry.id   AF-A0A1R1YB46-F1
#
_cell.length_a   1.000
_cell.length_b   1.000
_cell.length_c   1.000
_cell.angle_alpha   90.00
_cell.angle_beta   90.00
_cell.angle_gamma   90.00
#
_symmetry.space_group_name_H-M   'P 1'
#
loop_
_entity.id
_entity.type
_entity.pdbx_description
1 polymer ?
#
loop_
_entity_poly.entity_id
_entity_poly.type
_entity_poly.pdbx_seq_one_letter_code
_entity_poly.pdbx_strand_id
1 'polypeptide(L)'
;MTSETDTRSSIDDESTNLIPKQPDNSDSNKLFKNEIVCEDGTIKVPGIVGRFTKRKVTEEDLYKEDEKEVIGATLGFSLALVACYALDPKLFTPFVFLSYPVDNKPGYYNKGKADISMIIQLISVILFLRAFVFRYFLYPLSRLCRITSFKLRVRFCEQGWQLIYGATSFACGVYILKENPEFAGFKEFWSTYPLIEIPISVKLFYIVQISSWFSQVFTLFVEKKRKDFYIMLSHHIVSISLLALAYCSNITFFGIAVHANMDAVDIFLPLSKMFKYMNFNFGVNTSFIAMFITWIYTRHYMLVKLIYSAFVEGPKQTEITWNPATGQYYNTTVRYATFILLSSLEILCILWLSQICQVIADIFKGHGTNDVRSEDEADQPPKDKKKKE
;
A
#
# COMPACT_ATOMS: atom_id res chain seq x y z
N MET A 1 -33.07 -48.09 40.91
CA MET A 1 -32.78 -48.71 42.22
C MET A 1 -31.27 -48.64 42.39
N THR A 2 -30.72 -47.78 43.26
CA THR A 2 -30.69 -47.89 44.74
C THR A 2 -29.96 -49.16 45.18
N SER A 3 -28.91 -49.12 46.01
CA SER A 3 -28.32 -47.99 46.76
C SER A 3 -26.87 -48.28 47.21
N GLU A 4 -26.16 -47.21 47.57
CA GLU A 4 -25.31 -47.03 48.78
C GLU A 4 -24.54 -48.24 49.34
N THR A 5 -23.24 -48.15 49.55
CA THR A 5 -22.65 -47.50 50.75
C THR A 5 -21.14 -47.29 50.50
N ASP A 6 -20.49 -46.14 50.74
CA ASP A 6 -20.43 -45.23 51.91
C ASP A 6 -19.24 -45.54 52.84
N THR A 7 -18.20 -44.68 52.82
CA THR A 7 -17.76 -43.85 53.97
C THR A 7 -16.31 -43.35 53.85
N ARG A 8 -16.12 -42.04 54.10
CA ARG A 8 -14.94 -41.38 54.76
C ARG A 8 -13.54 -41.49 54.11
N SER A 9 -12.58 -40.57 54.30
CA SER A 9 -12.49 -39.18 54.83
C SER A 9 -11.00 -38.75 54.70
N SER A 10 -10.56 -37.50 54.54
CA SER A 10 -11.16 -36.17 54.34
C SER A 10 -9.99 -35.17 54.07
N ILE A 11 -10.19 -33.86 54.26
CA ILE A 11 -9.17 -32.78 54.30
C ILE A 11 -8.70 -32.27 52.92
N ASP A 12 -9.44 -31.27 52.45
CA ASP A 12 -8.97 -29.90 52.19
C ASP A 12 -7.58 -29.69 51.54
N ASP A 13 -7.55 -29.03 50.38
CA ASP A 13 -6.96 -27.69 50.34
C ASP A 13 -7.43 -26.86 49.13
N GLU A 14 -7.56 -25.55 49.33
CA GLU A 14 -8.08 -24.58 48.37
C GLU A 14 -6.94 -23.85 47.66
N SER A 15 -6.67 -24.09 46.36
CA SER A 15 -5.91 -23.11 45.54
C SER A 15 -5.88 -23.36 44.02
N THR A 16 -6.03 -22.25 43.28
CA THR A 16 -5.42 -21.96 41.96
C THR A 16 -5.55 -22.97 40.80
N ASN A 17 -6.68 -22.88 40.09
CA ASN A 17 -6.71 -23.18 38.64
C ASN A 17 -6.37 -21.90 37.83
N LEU A 18 -5.09 -21.53 37.81
CA LEU A 18 -4.54 -20.56 36.87
C LEU A 18 -3.49 -21.26 36.00
N ILE A 19 -3.93 -21.86 34.89
CA ILE A 19 -3.06 -22.44 33.88
C ILE A 19 -2.20 -21.30 33.28
N PRO A 20 -0.86 -21.31 33.45
CA PRO A 20 -0.02 -20.39 32.72
C PRO A 20 0.00 -20.84 31.27
N LYS A 21 -0.52 -20.02 30.34
CA LYS A 21 -0.24 -20.22 28.92
C LYS A 21 1.28 -20.15 28.73
N GLN A 22 1.89 -21.23 28.25
CA GLN A 22 3.26 -21.16 27.80
C GLN A 22 3.37 -20.14 26.66
N PRO A 23 4.42 -19.30 26.63
CA PRO A 23 4.73 -18.51 25.45
C PRO A 23 5.17 -19.46 24.32
N ASP A 24 4.53 -19.32 23.17
CA ASP A 24 4.90 -20.03 21.95
C ASP A 24 6.33 -19.61 21.54
N ASN A 25 7.27 -20.55 21.51
CA ASN A 25 8.69 -20.30 21.33
C ASN A 25 9.17 -20.63 19.90
N SER A 26 8.31 -20.37 18.90
CA SER A 26 8.54 -20.76 17.51
C SER A 26 9.28 -19.70 16.65
N ASP A 27 9.31 -18.42 17.05
CA ASP A 27 9.91 -17.33 16.26
C ASP A 27 11.36 -16.96 16.67
N SER A 28 11.81 -17.33 17.87
CA SER A 28 13.10 -16.90 18.46
C SER A 28 14.35 -17.53 17.83
N ASN A 29 14.19 -18.62 17.07
CA ASN A 29 15.28 -19.43 16.49
C ASN A 29 15.61 -19.10 15.03
N LYS A 30 15.04 -18.03 14.47
CA LYS A 30 15.48 -17.46 13.19
C LYS A 30 16.22 -16.14 13.45
N LEU A 31 17.04 -15.75 12.47
CA LEU A 31 17.40 -14.35 12.21
C LEU A 31 18.48 -13.60 13.03
N PHE A 32 19.55 -14.28 13.45
CA PHE A 32 20.82 -13.57 13.74
C PHE A 32 22.05 -14.28 13.14
N LYS A 33 22.26 -14.11 11.83
CA LYS A 33 23.52 -14.54 11.19
C LYS A 33 24.69 -13.73 11.77
N ASN A 34 25.57 -14.43 12.51
CA ASN A 34 26.78 -13.97 13.20
C ASN A 34 26.65 -13.55 14.67
N GLU A 35 25.51 -13.78 15.34
CA GLU A 35 25.42 -13.62 16.80
C GLU A 35 24.97 -14.91 17.50
N ILE A 36 25.50 -15.19 18.68
CA ILE A 36 25.09 -16.38 19.46
C ILE A 36 23.78 -16.06 20.17
N VAL A 37 22.67 -16.41 19.53
CA VAL A 37 21.34 -16.50 20.17
C VAL A 37 21.39 -17.67 21.16
N CYS A 38 21.17 -17.37 22.43
CA CYS A 38 21.02 -18.35 23.48
C CYS A 38 19.57 -18.85 23.55
N GLU A 39 19.34 -20.07 24.05
CA GLU A 39 18.00 -20.69 24.18
C GLU A 39 17.00 -19.87 25.02
N ASP A 40 17.50 -18.91 25.81
CA ASP A 40 16.70 -17.94 26.59
C ASP A 40 16.28 -16.68 25.80
N GLY A 41 16.53 -16.63 24.48
CA GLY A 41 16.24 -15.49 23.63
C GLY A 41 17.17 -14.29 23.85
N THR A 42 18.37 -14.51 24.40
CA THR A 42 19.40 -13.46 24.54
C THR A 42 20.50 -13.57 23.50
N ILE A 43 20.90 -12.41 22.96
CA ILE A 43 22.07 -12.23 22.10
C ILE A 43 23.31 -12.04 22.99
N LYS A 44 24.38 -12.77 22.71
CA LYS A 44 25.72 -12.49 23.26
C LYS A 44 26.50 -11.52 22.35
N VAL A 45 26.62 -10.27 22.78
CA VAL A 45 27.44 -9.26 22.07
C VAL A 45 28.88 -9.31 22.59
N PRO A 46 29.93 -9.34 21.72
CA PRO A 46 31.32 -9.31 22.17
C PRO A 46 31.69 -7.92 22.73
N GLY A 47 32.03 -7.88 24.02
CA GLY A 47 32.55 -6.68 24.68
C GLY A 47 34.05 -6.46 24.45
N ILE A 48 34.54 -5.26 24.80
CA ILE A 48 35.92 -4.78 24.55
C ILE A 48 37.03 -5.68 25.17
N VAL A 49 36.71 -6.52 26.16
CA VAL A 49 37.67 -7.43 26.81
C VAL A 49 37.06 -8.82 27.05
N GLY A 50 36.83 -9.60 26.00
CA GLY A 50 36.47 -11.04 26.07
C GLY A 50 35.15 -11.39 26.80
N ARG A 51 34.41 -10.39 27.28
CA ARG A 51 33.23 -10.53 28.13
C ARG A 51 31.99 -10.35 27.28
N PHE A 52 31.25 -11.42 27.06
CA PHE A 52 29.98 -11.37 26.34
C PHE A 52 28.88 -10.79 27.24
N THR A 53 28.24 -9.70 26.81
CA THR A 53 27.03 -9.19 27.45
C THR A 53 25.81 -9.85 26.81
N LYS A 54 24.98 -10.49 27.64
CA LYS A 54 23.66 -10.97 27.22
C LYS A 54 22.69 -9.79 27.19
N ARG A 55 22.03 -9.56 26.04
CA ARG A 55 20.89 -8.65 25.90
C ARG A 55 19.72 -9.41 25.28
N LYS A 56 18.50 -9.18 25.75
CA LYS A 56 17.28 -9.74 25.14
C LYS A 56 17.01 -9.08 23.78
N VAL A 57 16.63 -9.87 22.78
CA VAL A 57 16.15 -9.37 21.48
C VAL A 57 14.96 -8.43 21.71
N THR A 58 14.93 -7.27 21.05
CA THR A 58 13.79 -6.33 21.12
C THR A 58 12.97 -6.35 19.82
N GLU A 59 11.71 -5.91 19.88
CA GLU A 59 10.86 -5.72 18.67
C GLU A 59 11.56 -4.82 17.62
N GLU A 60 12.35 -3.83 18.08
CA GLU A 60 13.11 -2.93 17.21
C GLU A 60 14.29 -3.62 16.51
N ASP A 61 14.82 -4.70 17.10
CA ASP A 61 15.93 -5.46 16.52
C ASP A 61 15.41 -6.46 15.46
N LEU A 62 14.32 -7.18 15.76
CA LEU A 62 13.62 -8.06 14.81
C LEU A 62 13.21 -7.30 13.55
N TYR A 63 12.49 -6.19 13.73
CA TYR A 63 12.03 -5.34 12.63
C TYR A 63 13.18 -4.83 11.73
N LYS A 64 14.35 -4.54 12.30
CA LYS A 64 15.53 -4.15 11.51
C LYS A 64 16.11 -5.32 10.73
N GLU A 65 15.98 -6.55 11.19
CA GLU A 65 16.45 -7.71 10.43
C GLU A 65 15.44 -8.08 9.33
N ASP A 66 14.13 -8.01 9.61
CA ASP A 66 13.05 -8.21 8.60
C ASP A 66 13.23 -7.29 7.38
N GLU A 67 13.40 -5.98 7.59
CA GLU A 67 13.64 -5.02 6.50
C GLU A 67 14.95 -5.32 5.74
N LYS A 68 15.95 -5.89 6.40
CA LYS A 68 17.23 -6.29 5.79
C LYS A 68 17.11 -7.60 5.00
N GLU A 69 16.28 -8.54 5.45
CA GLU A 69 15.92 -9.73 4.66
C GLU A 69 15.13 -9.34 3.42
N VAL A 70 14.13 -8.46 3.53
CA VAL A 70 13.36 -7.97 2.38
C VAL A 70 14.30 -7.33 1.35
N ILE A 71 15.22 -6.45 1.78
CA ILE A 71 16.27 -5.88 0.92
C ILE A 71 17.11 -6.99 0.25
N GLY A 72 17.60 -7.95 1.02
CA GLY A 72 18.47 -9.03 0.51
C GLY A 72 17.76 -9.95 -0.49
N ALA A 73 16.53 -10.36 -0.21
CA ALA A 73 15.74 -11.25 -1.05
C ALA A 73 15.31 -10.57 -2.36
N THR A 74 14.81 -9.34 -2.29
CA THR A 74 14.35 -8.58 -3.47
C THR A 74 15.49 -8.15 -4.39
N LEU A 75 16.63 -7.72 -3.81
CA LEU A 75 17.84 -7.45 -4.57
C LEU A 75 18.42 -8.73 -5.18
N GLY A 76 18.49 -9.82 -4.41
CA GLY A 76 18.96 -11.13 -4.89
C GLY A 76 18.13 -11.66 -6.05
N PHE A 77 16.80 -11.58 -5.97
CA PHE A 77 15.89 -11.93 -7.06
C PHE A 77 16.13 -11.09 -8.32
N SER A 78 16.26 -9.76 -8.15
CA SER A 78 16.49 -8.84 -9.27
C SER A 78 17.83 -9.11 -9.96
N LEU A 79 18.90 -9.33 -9.19
CA LEU A 79 20.22 -9.66 -9.71
C LEU A 79 20.24 -11.04 -10.37
N ALA A 80 19.51 -12.02 -9.84
CA ALA A 80 19.35 -13.34 -10.46
C ALA A 80 18.68 -13.23 -11.84
N LEU A 81 17.63 -12.42 -12.00
CA LEU A 81 17.00 -12.20 -13.30
C LEU A 81 17.93 -11.51 -14.32
N VAL A 82 18.75 -10.55 -13.88
CA VAL A 82 19.78 -9.93 -14.74
C VAL A 82 20.88 -10.93 -15.12
N ALA A 83 21.31 -11.79 -14.20
CA ALA A 83 22.27 -12.86 -14.50
C ALA A 83 21.68 -13.89 -15.48
N CYS A 84 20.42 -14.27 -15.29
CA CYS A 84 19.69 -15.13 -16.23
C CYS A 84 19.53 -14.49 -17.62
N TYR A 85 19.33 -13.17 -17.71
CA TYR A 85 19.37 -12.43 -18.97
C TYR A 85 20.74 -12.47 -19.66
N ALA A 86 21.83 -12.41 -18.90
CA ALA A 86 23.17 -12.56 -19.47
C ALA A 86 23.45 -13.98 -20.01
N LEU A 87 22.74 -15.00 -19.50
CA LEU A 87 22.88 -16.41 -19.92
C LEU A 87 21.92 -16.79 -21.07
N ASP A 88 20.65 -16.39 -20.99
CA ASP A 88 19.66 -16.55 -22.06
C ASP A 88 18.86 -15.24 -22.25
N PRO A 89 19.32 -14.34 -23.13
CA PRO A 89 18.61 -13.12 -23.46
C PRO A 89 17.20 -13.37 -24.02
N LYS A 90 16.96 -14.49 -24.74
CA LYS A 90 15.68 -14.72 -25.41
C LYS A 90 14.55 -14.94 -24.41
N LEU A 91 14.81 -15.69 -23.34
CA LEU A 91 13.83 -15.97 -22.31
C LEU A 91 13.64 -14.81 -21.32
N PHE A 92 14.72 -14.10 -20.99
CA PHE A 92 14.71 -13.12 -19.89
C PHE A 92 14.61 -11.64 -20.31
N THR A 93 14.69 -11.31 -21.61
CA THR A 93 14.47 -9.92 -22.10
C THR A 93 13.21 -9.26 -21.51
N PRO A 94 12.03 -9.93 -21.43
CA PRO A 94 10.81 -9.33 -20.86
C PRO A 94 10.87 -8.94 -19.38
N PHE A 95 11.86 -9.43 -18.61
CA PHE A 95 12.08 -9.02 -17.22
C PHE A 95 12.99 -7.78 -17.10
N VAL A 96 13.80 -7.48 -18.12
CA VAL A 96 14.80 -6.41 -18.09
C VAL A 96 14.39 -5.21 -18.95
N PHE A 97 13.68 -5.44 -20.07
CA PHE A 97 13.25 -4.42 -21.01
C PHE A 97 11.73 -4.44 -21.23
N LEU A 98 11.16 -3.27 -21.56
CA LEU A 98 9.76 -3.17 -21.96
C LEU A 98 9.50 -3.99 -23.22
N SER A 99 8.55 -4.92 -23.13
CA SER A 99 8.13 -5.75 -24.27
C SER A 99 7.32 -4.94 -25.29
N TYR A 100 7.26 -5.42 -26.54
CA TYR A 100 6.40 -4.90 -27.60
C TYR A 100 6.63 -3.42 -28.03
N PRO A 101 7.86 -2.98 -28.35
CA PRO A 101 8.06 -1.71 -29.05
C PRO A 101 7.35 -1.71 -30.42
N VAL A 102 6.97 -0.53 -30.93
CA VAL A 102 6.41 -0.38 -32.29
C VAL A 102 7.54 -0.03 -33.26
N ASP A 103 7.87 -0.95 -34.18
CA ASP A 103 9.04 -0.83 -35.08
C ASP A 103 9.04 0.48 -35.90
N ASN A 104 7.87 0.88 -36.41
CA ASN A 104 7.71 2.08 -37.25
C ASN A 104 7.43 3.37 -36.47
N LYS A 105 7.41 3.32 -35.12
CA LYS A 105 7.00 4.45 -34.27
C LYS A 105 7.78 4.48 -32.95
N PRO A 106 9.04 4.95 -32.97
CA PRO A 106 9.90 5.00 -31.78
C PRO A 106 9.22 5.70 -30.59
N GLY A 107 9.39 5.12 -29.40
CA GLY A 107 8.75 5.62 -28.18
C GLY A 107 7.30 5.17 -27.96
N TYR A 108 6.68 4.49 -28.93
CA TYR A 108 5.37 3.85 -28.77
C TYR A 108 5.50 2.33 -28.58
N TYR A 109 4.55 1.77 -27.85
CA TYR A 109 4.53 0.36 -27.47
C TYR A 109 3.12 -0.22 -27.61
N ASN A 110 3.06 -1.48 -28.03
CA ASN A 110 1.89 -2.33 -27.93
C ASN A 110 1.83 -3.00 -26.54
N LYS A 111 0.79 -3.80 -26.29
CA LYS A 111 0.54 -4.46 -25.00
C LYS A 111 0.43 -5.97 -25.20
N GLY A 112 0.83 -6.76 -24.19
CA GLY A 112 0.69 -8.21 -24.29
C GLY A 112 1.19 -8.98 -23.06
N LYS A 113 1.12 -10.31 -23.12
CA LYS A 113 1.38 -11.20 -21.98
C LYS A 113 2.79 -11.10 -21.41
N ALA A 114 3.79 -10.73 -22.22
CA ALA A 114 5.17 -10.56 -21.76
C ALA A 114 5.34 -9.36 -20.79
N ASP A 115 4.38 -8.42 -20.74
CA ASP A 115 4.37 -7.35 -19.75
C ASP A 115 4.27 -7.88 -18.30
N ILE A 116 3.77 -9.12 -18.11
CA ILE A 116 3.71 -9.80 -16.80
C ILE A 116 5.12 -10.03 -16.22
N SER A 117 6.12 -10.33 -17.05
CA SER A 117 7.51 -10.51 -16.60
C SER A 117 8.07 -9.22 -16.00
N MET A 118 7.83 -8.08 -16.65
CA MET A 118 8.21 -6.76 -16.14
C MET A 118 7.44 -6.41 -14.86
N ILE A 119 6.16 -6.77 -14.75
CA ILE A 119 5.37 -6.58 -13.52
C ILE A 119 5.99 -7.37 -12.35
N ILE A 120 6.36 -8.65 -12.57
CA ILE A 120 7.00 -9.48 -11.55
C ILE A 120 8.33 -8.87 -11.09
N GLN A 121 9.17 -8.40 -12.03
CA GLN A 121 10.42 -7.73 -11.68
C GLN A 121 10.18 -6.44 -10.88
N LEU A 122 9.21 -5.62 -11.30
CA LEU A 122 8.91 -4.34 -10.63
C LEU A 122 8.24 -4.52 -9.27
N ILE A 123 7.49 -5.60 -9.02
CA ILE A 123 7.03 -5.94 -7.65
C ILE A 123 8.23 -6.10 -6.73
N SER A 124 9.27 -6.83 -7.16
CA SER A 124 10.50 -7.00 -6.38
C SER A 124 11.23 -5.67 -6.16
N VAL A 125 11.39 -4.85 -7.22
CA VAL A 125 12.03 -3.53 -7.12
C VAL A 125 11.27 -2.58 -6.20
N ILE A 126 9.94 -2.59 -6.21
CA ILE A 126 9.12 -1.73 -5.34
C ILE A 126 9.22 -2.18 -3.88
N LEU A 127 9.24 -3.48 -3.59
CA LEU A 127 9.49 -4.01 -2.25
C LEU A 127 10.91 -3.70 -1.75
N PHE A 128 11.92 -3.79 -2.62
CA PHE A 128 13.28 -3.33 -2.33
C PHE A 128 13.30 -1.85 -1.96
N LEU A 129 12.70 -0.99 -2.80
CA LEU A 129 12.66 0.46 -2.60
C LEU A 129 11.91 0.82 -1.31
N ARG A 130 10.80 0.14 -0.99
CA ARG A 130 10.08 0.28 0.29
C ARG A 130 11.04 0.04 1.45
N ALA A 131 11.61 -1.16 1.55
CA ALA A 131 12.46 -1.53 2.68
C ALA A 131 13.74 -0.67 2.78
N PHE A 132 14.34 -0.31 1.64
CA PHE A 132 15.50 0.58 1.57
C PHE A 132 15.17 2.01 2.06
N VAL A 133 14.06 2.61 1.58
CA VAL A 133 13.62 3.94 1.99
C VAL A 133 13.20 3.97 3.46
N PHE A 134 12.49 2.94 3.94
CA PHE A 134 12.19 2.76 5.35
C PHE A 134 13.49 2.75 6.19
N ARG A 135 14.40 1.82 5.91
CA ARG A 135 15.61 1.60 6.71
C ARG A 135 16.58 2.79 6.72
N TYR A 136 16.86 3.37 5.55
CA TYR A 136 17.95 4.33 5.37
C TYR A 136 17.52 5.80 5.38
N PHE A 137 16.22 6.11 5.19
CA PHE A 137 15.73 7.49 5.13
C PHE A 137 14.65 7.77 6.18
N LEU A 138 13.51 7.07 6.11
CA LEU A 138 12.36 7.37 6.98
C LEU A 138 12.62 7.02 8.45
N TYR A 139 13.29 5.91 8.71
CA TYR A 139 13.57 5.48 10.08
C TYR A 139 14.61 6.37 10.79
N PRO A 140 15.73 6.79 10.15
CA PRO A 140 16.56 7.89 10.66
C PRO A 140 15.78 9.21 10.83
N LEU A 141 14.96 9.60 9.85
CA LEU A 141 14.15 10.82 9.93
C LEU A 141 13.19 10.80 11.13
N SER A 142 12.55 9.67 11.42
CA SER A 142 11.65 9.50 12.58
C SER A 142 12.38 9.77 13.92
N ARG A 143 13.66 9.42 14.00
CA ARG A 143 14.53 9.69 15.17
C ARG A 143 14.93 11.17 15.24
N LEU A 144 15.24 11.81 14.11
CA LEU A 144 15.48 13.26 14.04
C LEU A 144 14.23 14.07 14.44
N CYS A 145 13.04 13.60 14.06
CA CYS A 145 11.74 14.11 14.48
C CYS A 145 11.41 13.85 15.97
N ARG A 146 12.31 13.22 16.74
CA ARG A 146 12.17 12.91 18.17
C ARG A 146 10.96 12.01 18.51
N ILE A 147 10.58 11.11 17.60
CA ILE A 147 9.54 10.10 17.85
C ILE A 147 10.15 8.99 18.71
N THR A 148 9.76 8.93 19.99
CA THR A 148 10.37 8.03 20.99
C THR A 148 9.87 6.59 20.86
N SER A 149 8.56 6.39 20.78
CA SER A 149 7.93 5.06 20.67
C SER A 149 8.37 4.35 19.38
N PHE A 150 8.84 3.11 19.52
CA PHE A 150 9.22 2.26 18.39
C PHE A 150 8.04 2.03 17.43
N LYS A 151 6.87 1.66 17.95
CA LYS A 151 5.64 1.44 17.16
C LYS A 151 5.28 2.66 16.31
N LEU A 152 5.38 3.86 16.88
CA LEU A 152 5.11 5.12 16.17
C LEU A 152 6.19 5.46 15.14
N ARG A 153 7.45 5.07 15.35
CA ARG A 153 8.51 5.17 14.32
C ARG A 153 8.20 4.29 13.11
N VAL A 154 7.72 3.05 13.32
CA VAL A 154 7.28 2.16 12.23
C VAL A 154 6.08 2.77 11.49
N ARG A 155 5.03 3.20 12.20
CA ARG A 155 3.87 3.90 11.58
C ARG A 155 4.28 5.16 10.83
N PHE A 156 5.25 5.94 11.31
CA PHE A 156 5.79 7.09 10.60
C PHE A 156 6.46 6.69 9.27
N CYS A 157 7.16 5.56 9.23
CA CYS A 157 7.76 5.05 8.00
C CYS A 157 6.71 4.51 7.02
N GLU A 158 5.69 3.79 7.50
CA GLU A 158 4.54 3.36 6.67
C GLU A 158 3.86 4.56 5.98
N GLN A 159 3.55 5.61 6.74
CA GLN A 159 2.94 6.82 6.21
C GLN A 159 3.90 7.61 5.32
N GLY A 160 5.19 7.68 5.65
CA GLY A 160 6.21 8.32 4.82
C GLY A 160 6.37 7.66 3.45
N TRP A 161 6.29 6.34 3.37
CA TRP A 161 6.31 5.62 2.10
C TRP A 161 5.03 5.83 1.29
N GLN A 162 3.86 5.79 1.92
CA GLN A 162 2.59 6.11 1.28
C GLN A 162 2.61 7.54 0.69
N LEU A 163 3.14 8.51 1.43
CA LEU A 163 3.33 9.88 0.97
C LEU A 163 4.29 9.98 -0.23
N ILE A 164 5.49 9.37 -0.15
CA ILE A 164 6.49 9.42 -1.22
C ILE A 164 5.97 8.77 -2.51
N TYR A 165 5.41 7.57 -2.39
CA TYR A 165 4.85 6.84 -3.54
C TYR A 165 3.63 7.58 -4.11
N GLY A 166 2.65 7.92 -3.26
CA GLY A 166 1.40 8.56 -3.68
C GLY A 166 1.63 9.92 -4.34
N ALA A 167 2.50 10.77 -3.78
CA ALA A 167 2.82 12.07 -4.38
C ALA A 167 3.54 11.93 -5.73
N THR A 168 4.45 10.96 -5.86
CA THR A 168 5.17 10.69 -7.12
C THR A 168 4.22 10.13 -8.18
N SER A 169 3.38 9.17 -7.79
CA SER A 169 2.35 8.55 -8.62
C SER A 169 1.34 9.59 -9.14
N PHE A 170 0.79 10.43 -8.25
CA PHE A 170 -0.07 11.56 -8.60
C PHE A 170 0.61 12.51 -9.59
N ALA A 171 1.83 12.94 -9.30
CA ALA A 171 2.58 13.85 -10.17
C ALA A 171 2.83 13.26 -11.55
N CYS A 172 3.22 11.98 -11.65
CA CYS A 172 3.39 11.27 -12.92
C CYS A 172 2.08 11.14 -13.69
N GLY A 173 0.98 10.78 -13.04
CA GLY A 173 -0.34 10.67 -13.68
C GLY A 173 -0.83 12.01 -14.23
N VAL A 174 -0.73 13.09 -13.45
CA VAL A 174 -1.07 14.46 -13.89
C VAL A 174 -0.14 14.94 -15.00
N TYR A 175 1.15 14.64 -14.94
CA TYR A 175 2.11 14.98 -16.00
C TYR A 175 1.76 14.27 -17.32
N ILE A 176 1.52 12.96 -17.29
CA ILE A 176 1.15 12.20 -18.49
C ILE A 176 -0.14 12.75 -19.12
N LEU A 177 -1.15 13.10 -18.32
CA LEU A 177 -2.38 13.72 -18.82
C LEU A 177 -2.13 15.10 -19.44
N LYS A 178 -1.21 15.90 -18.89
CA LYS A 178 -0.89 17.25 -19.42
C LYS A 178 -0.06 17.23 -20.69
N GLU A 179 0.88 16.29 -20.82
CA GLU A 179 1.76 16.15 -21.98
C GLU A 179 1.05 15.52 -23.19
N ASN A 180 -0.14 14.94 -23.01
CA ASN A 180 -0.90 14.26 -24.06
C ASN A 180 -2.34 14.80 -24.13
N PRO A 181 -2.55 16.13 -24.30
CA PRO A 181 -3.87 16.75 -24.25
C PRO A 181 -4.82 16.22 -25.34
N GLU A 182 -4.29 15.68 -26.44
CA GLU A 182 -5.06 15.04 -27.50
C GLU A 182 -5.78 13.76 -27.06
N PHE A 183 -5.31 13.07 -26.01
CA PHE A 183 -5.91 11.87 -25.44
C PHE A 183 -6.55 12.11 -24.05
N ALA A 184 -6.33 13.28 -23.45
CA ALA A 184 -6.59 13.54 -22.03
C ALA A 184 -7.69 14.59 -21.79
N GLY A 185 -8.93 14.13 -21.74
CA GLY A 185 -10.10 14.97 -21.44
C GLY A 185 -11.41 14.20 -21.59
N PHE A 186 -12.49 14.72 -21.01
CA PHE A 186 -13.80 14.03 -20.94
C PHE A 186 -14.40 13.66 -22.32
N LYS A 187 -14.03 14.40 -23.37
CA LYS A 187 -14.40 14.09 -24.75
C LYS A 187 -13.32 13.20 -25.41
N GLU A 188 -12.07 13.54 -25.18
CA GLU A 188 -10.88 12.95 -25.78
C GLU A 188 -10.73 11.47 -25.40
N PHE A 189 -11.05 11.10 -24.15
CA PHE A 189 -11.02 9.72 -23.65
C PHE A 189 -11.83 8.72 -24.49
N TRP A 190 -12.92 9.18 -25.12
CA TRP A 190 -13.85 8.34 -25.87
C TRP A 190 -13.77 8.60 -27.37
N SER A 191 -13.53 9.83 -27.81
CA SER A 191 -13.37 10.16 -29.23
C SER A 191 -12.02 9.72 -29.82
N THR A 192 -11.00 9.43 -28.99
CA THR A 192 -9.71 8.85 -29.43
C THR A 192 -9.62 7.34 -29.19
N TYR A 193 -10.69 6.72 -28.69
CA TYR A 193 -10.75 5.28 -28.49
C TYR A 193 -10.86 4.54 -29.85
N PRO A 194 -10.17 3.40 -30.07
CA PRO A 194 -9.26 2.69 -29.15
C PRO A 194 -7.78 3.14 -29.25
N LEU A 195 -7.13 3.28 -28.09
CA LEU A 195 -5.69 3.53 -28.01
C LEU A 195 -4.92 2.20 -27.90
N ILE A 196 -4.54 1.67 -29.07
CA ILE A 196 -3.80 0.41 -29.23
C ILE A 196 -2.32 0.63 -28.89
N GLU A 197 -1.66 1.51 -29.66
CA GLU A 197 -0.29 1.96 -29.46
C GLU A 197 -0.26 3.05 -28.38
N ILE A 198 0.51 2.86 -27.32
CA ILE A 198 0.63 3.83 -26.22
C ILE A 198 2.05 4.38 -26.09
N PRO A 199 2.23 5.66 -25.73
CA PRO A 199 3.55 6.20 -25.39
C PRO A 199 4.24 5.40 -24.28
N ILE A 200 5.57 5.38 -24.30
CA ILE A 200 6.40 4.70 -23.29
C ILE A 200 6.06 5.12 -21.86
N SER A 201 5.74 6.40 -21.63
CA SER A 201 5.34 6.95 -20.33
C SER A 201 4.03 6.34 -19.82
N VAL A 202 3.02 6.24 -20.69
CA VAL A 202 1.73 5.59 -20.41
C VAL A 202 1.94 4.11 -20.11
N LYS A 203 2.79 3.42 -20.88
CA LYS A 203 3.07 2.00 -20.66
C LYS A 203 3.79 1.75 -19.34
N LEU A 204 4.86 2.51 -19.07
CA LEU A 204 5.61 2.43 -17.81
C LEU A 204 4.71 2.73 -16.62
N PHE A 205 3.89 3.77 -16.69
CA PHE A 205 2.93 4.10 -15.63
C PHE A 205 2.04 2.90 -15.33
N TYR A 206 1.33 2.35 -16.31
CA TYR A 206 0.46 1.18 -16.07
C TYR A 206 1.20 -0.01 -15.45
N ILE A 207 2.37 -0.38 -15.96
CA ILE A 207 3.16 -1.50 -15.45
C ILE A 207 3.61 -1.23 -13.99
N VAL A 208 4.13 -0.03 -13.70
CA VAL A 208 4.54 0.37 -12.33
C VAL A 208 3.34 0.39 -11.39
N GLN A 209 2.20 0.94 -11.81
CA GLN A 209 0.98 0.97 -10.99
C GLN A 209 0.48 -0.44 -10.67
N ILE A 210 0.39 -1.35 -11.66
CA ILE A 210 -0.02 -2.74 -11.42
C ILE A 210 0.94 -3.41 -10.43
N SER A 211 2.24 -3.23 -10.63
CA SER A 211 3.30 -3.78 -9.76
C SER A 211 3.19 -3.26 -8.33
N SER A 212 2.94 -1.95 -8.15
CA SER A 212 2.74 -1.34 -6.83
C SER A 212 1.50 -1.90 -6.14
N TRP A 213 0.36 -1.97 -6.83
CA TRP A 213 -0.86 -2.52 -6.25
C TRP A 213 -0.69 -3.98 -5.79
N PHE A 214 0.00 -4.83 -6.55
CA PHE A 214 0.33 -6.20 -6.12
C PHE A 214 1.34 -6.23 -4.96
N SER A 215 2.35 -5.35 -4.94
CA SER A 215 3.28 -5.24 -3.80
C SER A 215 2.58 -4.82 -2.50
N GLN A 216 1.54 -3.97 -2.61
CA GLN A 216 0.71 -3.55 -1.49
C GLN A 216 -0.23 -4.66 -1.03
N VAL A 217 -0.76 -5.50 -1.94
CA VAL A 217 -1.51 -6.71 -1.55
C VAL A 217 -0.62 -7.66 -0.75
N PHE A 218 0.61 -7.95 -1.21
CA PHE A 218 1.57 -8.74 -0.44
C PHE A 218 1.79 -8.15 0.95
N THR A 219 2.06 -6.84 1.01
CA THR A 219 2.27 -6.10 2.27
C THR A 219 1.05 -6.20 3.20
N LEU A 220 -0.17 -6.07 2.68
CA LEU A 220 -1.43 -6.16 3.44
C LEU A 220 -1.65 -7.54 4.10
N PHE A 221 -1.15 -8.61 3.49
CA PHE A 221 -1.21 -9.97 4.06
C PHE A 221 -0.10 -10.27 5.07
N VAL A 222 1.04 -9.59 4.97
CA VAL A 222 2.18 -9.72 5.90
C VAL A 222 2.02 -8.84 7.14
N GLU A 223 1.50 -7.62 6.99
CA GLU A 223 1.28 -6.71 8.11
C GLU A 223 0.14 -7.16 9.04
N LYS A 224 0.21 -6.80 10.33
CA LYS A 224 -0.83 -7.10 11.34
C LYS A 224 -2.19 -6.60 10.87
N LYS A 225 -3.13 -7.53 10.64
CA LYS A 225 -4.50 -7.21 10.19
C LYS A 225 -5.18 -6.22 11.14
N ARG A 226 -5.68 -5.13 10.56
CA ARG A 226 -6.47 -4.09 11.26
C ARG A 226 -7.97 -4.33 11.08
N LYS A 227 -8.80 -3.57 11.81
CA LYS A 227 -10.27 -3.60 11.67
C LYS A 227 -10.77 -3.33 10.24
N ASP A 228 -10.04 -2.55 9.46
CA ASP A 228 -10.39 -2.21 8.07
C ASP A 228 -9.88 -3.22 7.02
N PHE A 229 -9.29 -4.35 7.43
CA PHE A 229 -8.63 -5.31 6.53
C PHE A 229 -9.49 -5.74 5.32
N TYR A 230 -10.74 -6.15 5.54
CA TYR A 230 -11.61 -6.60 4.43
C TYR A 230 -12.07 -5.46 3.51
N ILE A 231 -12.22 -4.25 4.05
CA ILE A 231 -12.57 -3.04 3.27
C ILE A 231 -11.37 -2.66 2.39
N MET A 232 -10.16 -2.65 2.96
CA MET A 232 -8.92 -2.43 2.22
C MET A 232 -8.70 -3.52 1.16
N LEU A 233 -8.85 -4.81 1.50
CA LEU A 233 -8.69 -5.90 0.53
C LEU A 233 -9.69 -5.77 -0.63
N SER A 234 -10.95 -5.42 -0.35
CA SER A 234 -11.97 -5.16 -1.38
C SER A 234 -11.56 -3.98 -2.28
N HIS A 235 -11.01 -2.92 -1.69
CA HIS A 235 -10.44 -1.80 -2.44
C HIS A 235 -9.27 -2.21 -3.34
N HIS A 236 -8.31 -2.99 -2.86
CA HIS A 236 -7.21 -3.49 -3.70
C HIS A 236 -7.74 -4.35 -4.87
N ILE A 237 -8.72 -5.22 -4.64
CA ILE A 237 -9.36 -6.03 -5.70
C ILE A 237 -10.02 -5.13 -6.75
N VAL A 238 -10.80 -4.14 -6.33
CA VAL A 238 -11.48 -3.19 -7.25
C VAL A 238 -10.47 -2.35 -8.03
N SER A 239 -9.44 -1.80 -7.36
CA SER A 239 -8.41 -0.96 -7.98
C SER A 239 -7.55 -1.73 -8.99
N ILE A 240 -7.11 -2.95 -8.66
CA ILE A 240 -6.38 -3.83 -9.61
C ILE A 240 -7.29 -4.19 -10.79
N SER A 241 -8.56 -4.51 -10.54
CA SER A 241 -9.53 -4.85 -11.59
C SER A 241 -9.78 -3.68 -12.55
N LEU A 242 -9.91 -2.45 -12.05
CA LEU A 242 -10.04 -1.23 -12.87
C LEU A 242 -8.80 -1.01 -13.75
N LEU A 243 -7.61 -1.15 -13.16
CA LEU A 243 -6.35 -0.91 -13.84
C LEU A 243 -6.10 -1.97 -14.93
N ALA A 244 -6.36 -3.23 -14.63
CA ALA A 244 -6.29 -4.33 -15.60
C ALA A 244 -7.35 -4.19 -16.71
N LEU A 245 -8.60 -3.87 -16.36
CA LEU A 245 -9.67 -3.63 -17.33
C LEU A 245 -9.32 -2.48 -18.28
N ALA A 246 -8.79 -1.37 -17.75
CA ALA A 246 -8.40 -0.22 -18.55
C ALA A 246 -7.22 -0.52 -19.50
N TYR A 247 -6.21 -1.25 -19.01
CA TYR A 247 -5.06 -1.66 -19.82
C TYR A 247 -5.46 -2.62 -20.94
N CYS A 248 -6.21 -3.68 -20.62
CA CYS A 248 -6.65 -4.71 -21.56
C CYS A 248 -7.71 -4.19 -22.56
N SER A 249 -8.55 -3.23 -22.17
CA SER A 249 -9.66 -2.75 -23.01
C SER A 249 -9.35 -1.51 -23.84
N ASN A 250 -8.09 -1.05 -23.86
CA ASN A 250 -7.61 0.13 -24.61
C ASN A 250 -8.18 1.51 -24.15
N ILE A 251 -8.71 1.63 -22.93
CA ILE A 251 -9.21 2.89 -22.33
C ILE A 251 -8.14 3.53 -21.40
N THR A 252 -6.88 3.55 -21.84
CA THR A 252 -5.72 3.78 -20.95
C THR A 252 -5.69 5.18 -20.34
N PHE A 253 -5.95 6.25 -21.09
CA PHE A 253 -5.94 7.62 -20.56
C PHE A 253 -7.09 7.88 -19.58
N PHE A 254 -8.28 7.31 -19.83
CA PHE A 254 -9.37 7.33 -18.86
C PHE A 254 -8.97 6.66 -17.53
N GLY A 255 -8.32 5.50 -17.59
CA GLY A 255 -7.82 4.82 -16.39
C GLY A 255 -6.71 5.60 -15.66
N ILE A 256 -5.87 6.36 -16.36
CA ILE A 256 -4.90 7.29 -15.72
C ILE A 256 -5.63 8.45 -15.05
N ALA A 257 -6.69 9.01 -15.66
CA ALA A 257 -7.49 10.06 -15.04
C ALA A 257 -8.23 9.56 -13.78
N VAL A 258 -8.75 8.33 -13.79
CA VAL A 258 -9.27 7.68 -12.57
C VAL A 258 -8.16 7.52 -11.54
N HIS A 259 -6.99 6.97 -11.91
CA HIS A 259 -5.90 6.71 -10.97
C HIS A 259 -5.34 7.99 -10.34
N ALA A 260 -5.01 9.02 -11.14
CA ALA A 260 -4.52 10.30 -10.67
C ALA A 260 -5.56 11.08 -9.85
N ASN A 261 -6.86 10.98 -10.18
CA ASN A 261 -7.91 11.51 -9.32
C ASN A 261 -7.92 10.81 -7.95
N MET A 262 -7.63 9.49 -7.93
CA MET A 262 -7.61 8.75 -6.68
C MET A 262 -6.41 9.12 -5.79
N ASP A 263 -5.20 9.21 -6.32
CA ASP A 263 -4.00 9.47 -5.50
C ASP A 263 -3.97 10.86 -4.82
N ALA A 264 -4.69 11.84 -5.37
CA ALA A 264 -4.59 13.25 -4.97
C ALA A 264 -4.84 13.51 -3.47
N VAL A 265 -5.76 12.78 -2.83
CA VAL A 265 -6.05 12.92 -1.38
C VAL A 265 -5.10 12.09 -0.52
N ASP A 266 -4.49 11.05 -1.09
CA ASP A 266 -3.56 10.14 -0.44
C ASP A 266 -2.16 10.76 -0.27
N ILE A 267 -1.98 12.03 -0.65
CA ILE A 267 -0.90 12.92 -0.23
C ILE A 267 -1.17 13.49 1.18
N PHE A 268 -2.38 14.01 1.41
CA PHE A 268 -2.70 14.74 2.65
C PHE A 268 -3.00 13.83 3.84
N LEU A 269 -3.59 12.65 3.59
CA LEU A 269 -3.86 11.63 4.61
C LEU A 269 -2.59 11.18 5.38
N PRO A 270 -1.55 10.63 4.73
CA PRO A 270 -0.34 10.20 5.44
C PRO A 270 0.43 11.37 6.02
N LEU A 271 0.48 12.52 5.32
CA LEU A 271 1.12 13.73 5.83
C LEU A 271 0.52 14.18 7.17
N SER A 272 -0.81 14.13 7.30
CA SER A 272 -1.49 14.46 8.55
C SER A 272 -1.14 13.50 9.69
N LYS A 273 -1.00 12.20 9.40
CA LYS A 273 -0.57 11.20 10.38
C LYS A 273 0.90 11.40 10.79
N MET A 274 1.79 11.68 9.84
CA MET A 274 3.20 12.00 10.14
C MET A 274 3.34 13.21 11.06
N PHE A 275 2.61 14.30 10.77
CA PHE A 275 2.57 15.47 11.65
C PHE A 275 2.00 15.16 13.04
N LYS A 276 0.99 14.28 13.13
CA LYS A 276 0.45 13.81 14.42
C LYS A 276 1.51 13.08 15.23
N TYR A 277 2.24 12.14 14.62
CA TYR A 277 3.32 11.42 15.29
C TYR A 277 4.45 12.36 15.76
N MET A 278 4.71 13.44 15.03
CA MET A 278 5.67 14.49 15.40
C MET A 278 5.20 15.44 16.51
N ASN A 279 3.92 15.40 16.92
CA ASN A 279 3.24 16.43 17.74
C ASN A 279 3.19 17.83 17.09
N PHE A 280 3.07 17.91 15.76
CA PHE A 280 3.00 19.19 15.04
C PHE A 280 1.55 19.59 14.75
N ASN A 281 0.84 20.05 15.78
CA ASN A 281 -0.61 20.32 15.74
C ASN A 281 -1.06 21.27 14.62
N PHE A 282 -0.28 22.31 14.28
CA PHE A 282 -0.59 23.20 13.16
C PHE A 282 -0.60 22.42 11.84
N GLY A 283 0.46 21.63 11.58
CA GLY A 283 0.53 20.76 10.42
C GLY A 283 -0.64 19.79 10.35
N VAL A 284 -0.95 19.09 11.44
CA VAL A 284 -2.11 18.17 11.53
C VAL A 284 -3.40 18.85 11.09
N ASN A 285 -3.71 20.02 11.64
CA ASN A 285 -4.95 20.73 11.33
C ASN A 285 -5.00 21.18 9.86
N THR A 286 -3.91 21.77 9.36
CA THR A 286 -3.84 22.24 7.96
C THR A 286 -3.93 21.08 6.97
N SER A 287 -3.20 19.97 7.20
CA SER A 287 -3.26 18.80 6.32
C SER A 287 -4.60 18.07 6.41
N PHE A 288 -5.25 18.04 7.58
CA PHE A 288 -6.57 17.43 7.73
C PHE A 288 -7.66 18.23 6.98
N ILE A 289 -7.61 19.56 7.04
CA ILE A 289 -8.53 20.42 6.26
C ILE A 289 -8.29 20.25 4.76
N ALA A 290 -7.03 20.28 4.31
CA ALA A 290 -6.67 20.03 2.91
C ALA A 290 -7.15 18.64 2.45
N MET A 291 -6.92 17.61 3.27
CA MET A 291 -7.40 16.24 3.04
C MET A 291 -8.92 16.21 2.86
N PHE A 292 -9.69 16.83 3.76
CA PHE A 292 -11.16 16.80 3.69
C PHE A 292 -11.69 17.50 2.44
N ILE A 293 -11.15 18.68 2.09
CA ILE A 293 -11.55 19.41 0.87
C ILE A 293 -11.21 18.59 -0.38
N THR A 294 -9.99 18.05 -0.46
CA THR A 294 -9.57 17.20 -1.58
C THR A 294 -10.40 15.92 -1.65
N TRP A 295 -10.75 15.30 -0.51
CA TRP A 295 -11.61 14.11 -0.45
C TRP A 295 -12.96 14.36 -1.10
N ILE A 296 -13.68 15.42 -0.69
CA ILE A 296 -14.99 15.74 -1.26
C ILE A 296 -14.90 15.99 -2.77
N TYR A 297 -13.90 16.75 -3.21
CA TYR A 297 -13.72 17.07 -4.63
C TYR A 297 -13.36 15.84 -5.48
N THR A 298 -12.36 15.05 -5.06
CA THR A 298 -11.86 13.94 -5.87
C THR A 298 -12.74 12.70 -5.77
N ARG A 299 -13.18 12.35 -4.55
CA ARG A 299 -13.97 11.15 -4.30
C ARG A 299 -15.44 11.31 -4.69
N HIS A 300 -16.08 12.47 -4.50
CA HIS A 300 -17.55 12.56 -4.70
C HIS A 300 -17.98 13.47 -5.86
N TYR A 301 -17.19 14.48 -6.25
CA TYR A 301 -17.47 15.25 -7.46
C TYR A 301 -16.81 14.64 -8.70
N MET A 302 -15.49 14.45 -8.69
CA MET A 302 -14.75 13.98 -9.86
C MET A 302 -14.96 12.49 -10.17
N LEU A 303 -15.01 11.60 -9.16
CA LEU A 303 -15.28 10.18 -9.41
C LEU A 303 -16.68 9.95 -9.98
N VAL A 304 -17.71 10.62 -9.46
CA VAL A 304 -19.07 10.58 -10.02
C VAL A 304 -19.10 11.12 -11.46
N LYS A 305 -18.33 12.18 -11.76
CA LYS A 305 -18.17 12.68 -13.14
C LYS A 305 -17.48 11.68 -14.06
N LEU A 306 -16.47 10.94 -13.58
CA LEU A 306 -15.81 9.86 -14.31
C LEU A 306 -16.73 8.65 -14.53
N ILE A 307 -17.56 8.29 -13.54
CA ILE A 307 -18.61 7.27 -13.65
C ILE A 307 -19.63 7.67 -14.73
N TYR A 308 -20.11 8.92 -14.71
CA TYR A 308 -21.01 9.44 -15.73
C TYR A 308 -20.38 9.39 -17.12
N SER A 309 -19.12 9.81 -17.24
CA SER A 309 -18.39 9.79 -18.52
C SER A 309 -18.29 8.38 -19.09
N ALA A 310 -17.84 7.40 -18.29
CA ALA A 310 -17.77 6.01 -18.71
C ALA A 310 -19.15 5.43 -19.08
N PHE A 311 -20.18 5.66 -18.26
CA PHE A 311 -21.46 4.97 -18.47
C PHE A 311 -22.38 5.65 -19.50
N VAL A 312 -22.25 6.97 -19.70
CA VAL A 312 -23.17 7.80 -20.49
C VAL A 312 -22.50 8.52 -21.66
N GLU A 313 -21.26 8.96 -21.56
CA GLU A 313 -20.55 9.69 -22.64
C GLU A 313 -19.83 8.73 -23.58
N GLY A 314 -19.11 7.75 -23.05
CA GLY A 314 -18.47 6.67 -23.81
C GLY A 314 -19.37 6.06 -24.91
N PRO A 315 -20.55 5.50 -24.59
CA PRO A 315 -21.45 4.91 -25.59
C PRO A 315 -22.06 5.91 -26.60
N LYS A 316 -21.84 7.22 -26.44
CA LYS A 316 -22.24 8.24 -27.44
C LYS A 316 -21.10 8.62 -28.39
N GLN A 317 -19.86 8.25 -28.06
CA GLN A 317 -18.65 8.70 -28.74
C GLN A 317 -17.80 7.55 -29.32
N THR A 318 -17.94 6.33 -28.78
CA THR A 318 -17.42 5.09 -29.38
C THR A 318 -18.55 4.14 -29.73
N GLU A 319 -18.35 3.35 -30.80
CA GLU A 319 -19.18 2.19 -31.11
C GLU A 319 -19.07 1.15 -29.99
N ILE A 320 -20.21 0.56 -29.59
CA ILE A 320 -20.25 -0.52 -28.59
C ILE A 320 -20.11 -1.85 -29.31
N THR A 321 -18.86 -2.28 -29.54
CA THR A 321 -18.57 -3.50 -30.31
C THR A 321 -17.38 -4.26 -29.74
N TRP A 322 -17.17 -5.49 -30.23
CA TRP A 322 -16.04 -6.34 -29.89
C TRP A 322 -15.33 -6.77 -31.17
N ASN A 323 -14.26 -6.05 -31.51
CA ASN A 323 -13.41 -6.34 -32.65
C ASN A 323 -11.92 -6.33 -32.20
N PRO A 324 -11.38 -7.49 -31.80
CA PRO A 324 -9.98 -7.63 -31.41
C PRO A 324 -8.99 -7.26 -32.51
N ALA A 325 -9.35 -7.38 -33.80
CA ALA A 325 -8.46 -7.05 -34.91
C ALA A 325 -8.22 -5.53 -35.06
N THR A 326 -9.16 -4.70 -34.60
CA THR A 326 -9.04 -3.24 -34.53
C THR A 326 -8.81 -2.72 -33.12
N GLY A 327 -8.55 -3.61 -32.15
CA GLY A 327 -8.38 -3.25 -30.74
C GLY A 327 -9.63 -2.64 -30.08
N GLN A 328 -10.82 -2.79 -30.67
CA GLN A 328 -12.06 -2.33 -30.08
C GLN A 328 -12.59 -3.41 -29.12
N TYR A 329 -12.39 -3.18 -27.82
CA TYR A 329 -12.82 -4.07 -26.75
C TYR A 329 -13.99 -3.50 -25.93
N TYR A 330 -14.34 -2.23 -26.13
CA TYR A 330 -15.38 -1.52 -25.39
C TYR A 330 -16.80 -1.96 -25.82
N ASN A 331 -17.18 -3.15 -25.40
CA ASN A 331 -18.50 -3.72 -25.59
C ASN A 331 -19.39 -3.50 -24.34
N THR A 332 -20.63 -3.99 -24.41
CA THR A 332 -21.61 -3.95 -23.31
C THR A 332 -21.04 -4.50 -21.99
N THR A 333 -20.30 -5.59 -22.03
CA THR A 333 -19.68 -6.21 -20.83
C THR A 333 -18.63 -5.29 -20.21
N VAL A 334 -17.71 -4.73 -21.01
CA VAL A 334 -16.68 -3.79 -20.52
C VAL A 334 -17.32 -2.52 -19.96
N ARG A 335 -18.37 -1.99 -20.60
CA ARG A 335 -19.13 -0.84 -20.10
C ARG A 335 -19.74 -1.09 -18.71
N TYR A 336 -20.47 -2.20 -18.54
CA TYR A 336 -21.08 -2.53 -17.24
C TYR A 336 -20.02 -2.90 -16.19
N ALA A 337 -18.95 -3.61 -16.55
CA ALA A 337 -17.85 -3.92 -15.64
C ALA A 337 -17.15 -2.65 -15.13
N THR A 338 -16.86 -1.70 -16.02
CA THR A 338 -16.27 -0.40 -15.67
C THR A 338 -17.19 0.37 -14.71
N PHE A 339 -18.50 0.43 -15.02
CA PHE A 339 -19.49 1.09 -14.18
C PHE A 339 -19.61 0.45 -12.78
N ILE A 340 -19.72 -0.88 -12.70
CA ILE A 340 -19.83 -1.62 -11.43
C ILE A 340 -18.58 -1.42 -10.57
N LEU A 341 -17.38 -1.50 -11.17
CA LEU A 341 -16.13 -1.32 -10.44
C LEU A 341 -15.95 0.12 -9.93
N LEU A 342 -16.22 1.15 -10.76
CA LEU A 342 -16.15 2.54 -10.32
C LEU A 342 -17.23 2.87 -9.27
N SER A 343 -18.44 2.33 -9.41
CA SER A 343 -19.51 2.50 -8.40
C SER A 343 -19.20 1.77 -7.10
N SER A 344 -18.53 0.61 -7.16
CA SER A 344 -18.01 -0.08 -5.96
C SER A 344 -16.95 0.77 -5.26
N LEU A 345 -16.10 1.45 -6.02
CA LEU A 345 -15.10 2.39 -5.51
C LEU A 345 -15.75 3.62 -4.85
N GLU A 346 -16.82 4.17 -5.44
CA GLU A 346 -17.63 5.25 -4.85
C GLU A 346 -18.27 4.81 -3.52
N ILE A 347 -18.86 3.61 -3.46
CA ILE A 347 -19.44 3.05 -2.23
C ILE A 347 -18.38 2.95 -1.12
N LEU A 348 -17.18 2.48 -1.43
CA LEU A 348 -16.06 2.46 -0.46
C LEU A 348 -15.67 3.89 -0.02
N CYS A 349 -15.68 4.85 -0.93
CA CYS A 349 -15.45 6.26 -0.61
C CYS A 349 -16.50 6.85 0.33
N ILE A 350 -17.78 6.50 0.16
CA ILE A 350 -18.87 6.90 1.07
C ILE A 350 -18.68 6.27 2.46
N LEU A 351 -18.26 5.00 2.54
CA LEU A 351 -17.96 4.33 3.81
C LEU A 351 -16.81 5.03 4.56
N TRP A 352 -15.71 5.36 3.88
CA TRP A 352 -14.61 6.12 4.50
C TRP A 352 -15.00 7.57 4.82
N LEU A 353 -15.83 8.24 4.01
CA LEU A 353 -16.37 9.56 4.34
C LEU A 353 -17.14 9.52 5.68
N SER A 354 -17.93 8.47 5.93
CA SER A 354 -18.63 8.31 7.21
C SER A 354 -17.67 8.27 8.41
N GLN A 355 -16.48 7.67 8.24
CA GLN A 355 -15.43 7.64 9.26
C GLN A 355 -14.75 9.01 9.41
N ILE A 356 -14.50 9.74 8.32
CA ILE A 356 -13.96 11.11 8.38
C ILE A 356 -14.95 12.03 9.12
N CYS A 357 -16.25 11.90 8.87
CA CYS A 357 -17.31 12.62 9.60
C CYS A 357 -17.34 12.27 11.10
N GLN A 358 -17.07 11.02 11.48
CA GLN A 358 -16.91 10.63 12.89
C GLN A 358 -15.73 11.34 13.54
N VAL A 359 -14.56 11.38 12.87
CA VAL A 359 -13.39 12.13 13.36
C VAL A 359 -13.71 13.62 13.52
N ILE A 360 -14.42 14.23 12.57
CA ILE A 360 -14.87 15.63 12.67
C ILE A 360 -15.78 15.83 13.89
N ALA A 361 -16.76 14.95 14.12
CA ALA A 361 -17.63 15.01 15.28
C ALA A 361 -16.86 14.85 16.60
N ASP A 362 -15.81 14.03 16.64
CA ASP A 362 -14.97 13.83 17.81
C ASP A 362 -14.01 15.01 18.07
N ILE A 363 -13.56 15.73 17.03
CA ILE A 363 -12.89 17.03 17.18
C ILE A 363 -13.82 18.03 17.89
N PHE A 364 -15.10 18.14 17.47
CA PHE A 364 -16.07 19.03 18.11
C PHE A 364 -16.41 18.65 19.56
N LYS A 365 -16.32 17.38 19.93
CA LYS A 365 -16.44 16.91 21.32
C LYS A 365 -15.17 17.11 22.16
N GLY A 366 -14.05 17.53 21.55
CA GLY A 366 -12.76 17.71 22.22
C GLY A 366 -11.88 16.46 22.31
N HIS A 367 -12.23 15.35 21.63
CA HIS A 367 -11.44 14.11 21.63
C HIS A 367 -10.26 14.12 20.63
N GLY A 368 -10.21 15.10 19.72
CA GLY A 368 -9.10 15.29 18.77
C GLY A 368 -9.16 14.42 17.50
N THR A 369 -8.07 14.43 16.72
CA THR A 369 -7.95 13.81 15.39
C THR A 369 -7.53 12.32 15.46
N ASN A 370 -8.33 11.49 16.12
CA ASN A 370 -8.04 10.05 16.26
C ASN A 370 -8.66 9.23 15.11
N ASP A 371 -7.84 8.42 14.43
CA ASP A 371 -8.31 7.54 13.35
C ASP A 371 -8.96 6.29 13.97
N VAL A 372 -10.27 6.19 13.85
CA VAL A 372 -11.13 5.13 14.42
C VAL A 372 -10.69 3.71 14.00
N ARG A 373 -9.92 3.58 12.91
CA ARG A 373 -9.39 2.29 12.41
C ARG A 373 -8.11 1.83 13.10
N SER A 374 -7.45 2.70 13.86
CA SER A 374 -6.06 2.55 14.31
C SER A 374 -5.94 2.53 15.83
N GLU A 375 -6.44 1.45 16.45
CA GLU A 375 -6.50 1.29 17.93
C GLU A 375 -5.13 1.41 18.63
N ASP A 376 -4.05 0.99 17.97
CA ASP A 376 -2.69 0.97 18.53
C ASP A 376 -1.99 2.37 18.53
N GLU A 377 -2.64 3.46 18.10
CA GLU A 377 -2.04 4.81 17.99
C GLU A 377 -2.09 5.65 19.29
N ALA A 378 -2.73 5.16 20.37
CA ALA A 378 -3.06 5.97 21.55
C ALA A 378 -1.86 6.32 22.47
N ASP A 379 -0.72 5.63 22.36
CA ASP A 379 0.41 5.75 23.30
C ASP A 379 1.40 6.86 22.92
N GLN A 380 0.99 8.13 23.09
CA GLN A 380 1.93 9.24 23.27
C GLN A 380 1.79 9.85 24.67
N PRO A 381 2.79 9.70 25.57
CA PRO A 381 2.81 10.50 26.79
C PRO A 381 2.93 11.99 26.38
N PRO A 382 2.13 12.88 26.98
CA PRO A 382 2.20 14.30 26.66
C PRO A 382 3.61 14.82 26.97
N LYS A 383 4.25 15.50 26.00
CA LYS A 383 5.51 16.22 26.25
C LYS A 383 5.31 17.11 27.47
N ASP A 384 6.23 17.03 28.42
CA ASP A 384 6.11 17.64 29.74
C ASP A 384 5.53 19.05 29.64
N LYS A 385 4.38 19.25 30.29
CA LYS A 385 3.95 20.60 30.66
C LYS A 385 5.09 21.15 31.51
N LYS A 386 5.92 22.03 30.94
CA LYS A 386 6.87 22.83 31.70
C LYS A 386 6.10 23.38 32.90
N LYS A 387 6.44 22.94 34.11
CA LYS A 387 5.97 23.60 35.32
C LYS A 387 6.37 25.06 35.16
N LYS A 388 5.37 25.94 35.13
CA LYS A 388 5.60 27.33 35.48
C LYS A 388 5.85 27.30 36.98
N GLU A 389 7.12 27.41 37.33
CA GLU A 389 7.53 27.98 38.62
C GLU A 389 7.30 29.50 38.56
#